data_AF-A0A1F2WW74-F1
#
_entry.id   AF-A0A1F2WW74-F1
#
_cell.length_a   1.000
_cell.length_b   1.000
_cell.length_c   1.000
_cell.angle_alpha   90.00
_cell.angle_beta   90.00
_cell.angle_gamma   90.00
#
_symmetry.space_group_name_H-M   'P 1'
#
loop_
_entity.id
_entity.type
_entity.pdbx_description
1 polymer ?
#
loop_
_entity_poly.entity_id
_entity_poly.type
_entity_poly.pdbx_seq_one_letter_code
_entity_poly.pdbx_strand_id
1 'polypeptide(L)'
;MHPFTVEPLFDGGKLNCLSLNELVSEKLRAAAIRKTIAPRDFYDLDFILRNDFDLKNREVIALFKKKLKEDGADTDLGKYRNNLGRSDEEINNMRLRIDAELIDVLTPDERKIFDLNIALKRINNAMENAT
;
A
#
# COMPACT_ATOMS: atom_id res chain seq x y z
N MET A 1 19.99 5.19 -22.14
CA MET A 1 20.99 6.26 -21.98
C MET A 1 21.97 6.18 -23.12
N HIS A 2 22.41 7.32 -23.63
CA HIS A 2 23.48 7.37 -24.60
C HIS A 2 24.79 6.96 -23.91
N PRO A 3 25.51 5.94 -24.41
CA PRO A 3 26.63 5.34 -23.68
C PRO A 3 27.83 6.27 -23.50
N PHE A 4 27.89 7.39 -24.24
CA PHE A 4 29.01 8.34 -24.17
C PHE A 4 28.66 9.69 -23.54
N THR A 5 27.37 10.06 -23.50
CA THR A 5 26.93 11.35 -22.92
C THR A 5 26.07 11.17 -21.67
N VAL A 6 25.64 9.93 -21.39
CA VAL A 6 24.73 9.58 -20.28
C VAL A 6 23.34 10.23 -20.41
N GLU A 7 23.10 10.97 -21.49
CA GLU A 7 21.83 11.64 -21.75
C GLU A 7 20.74 10.63 -22.17
N PRO A 8 19.46 10.97 -21.98
CA PRO A 8 18.35 10.18 -22.53
C PRO A 8 18.47 10.03 -24.05
N LEU A 9 18.33 8.81 -24.57
CA LEU A 9 18.37 8.54 -26.02
C LEU A 9 17.16 9.13 -26.76
N PHE A 10 16.08 9.37 -26.03
CA PHE A 10 14.83 9.94 -26.53
C PHE A 10 14.30 10.91 -25.46
N ASP A 11 13.56 11.92 -25.92
CA ASP A 11 12.89 12.84 -25.00
C ASP A 11 11.83 12.07 -24.21
N GLY A 12 11.98 12.07 -22.89
CA GLY A 12 11.07 11.36 -21.99
C GLY A 12 9.73 12.09 -21.98
N GLY A 13 8.72 11.49 -22.62
CA GLY A 13 7.37 12.07 -22.63
C GLY A 13 6.82 12.28 -21.21
N LYS A 14 5.79 13.14 -21.10
CA LYS A 14 5.06 13.35 -19.85
C LYS A 14 3.85 12.42 -19.78
N LEU A 15 3.71 11.72 -18.66
CA LEU A 15 2.53 10.90 -18.37
C LEU A 15 1.73 11.58 -17.25
N ASN A 16 0.41 11.69 -17.45
CA ASN A 16 -0.49 12.15 -16.40
C ASN A 16 -0.71 10.99 -15.41
N CYS A 17 -0.21 11.16 -14.21
CA CYS A 17 -0.36 10.20 -13.12
C CYS A 17 -1.24 10.79 -12.00
N LEU A 18 -1.81 9.91 -11.19
CA LEU A 18 -2.40 10.32 -9.92
C LEU A 18 -1.33 10.99 -9.04
N SER A 19 -1.75 11.91 -8.18
CA SER A 19 -0.88 12.40 -7.12
C SER A 19 -0.52 11.24 -6.18
N LEU A 20 0.63 11.35 -5.51
CA LEU A 20 1.06 10.31 -4.57
C LEU A 20 0.03 10.11 -3.45
N ASN A 21 -0.56 11.20 -2.93
CA ASN A 21 -1.56 11.14 -1.88
C ASN A 21 -2.83 10.39 -2.33
N GLU A 22 -3.28 10.66 -3.56
CA GLU A 22 -4.42 9.95 -4.17
C GLU A 22 -4.12 8.46 -4.34
N LEU A 23 -2.94 8.12 -4.86
CA LEU A 23 -2.50 6.73 -5.06
C LEU A 23 -2.42 5.96 -3.73
N VAL A 24 -1.83 6.56 -2.70
CA VAL A 24 -1.72 5.94 -1.37
C VAL A 24 -3.11 5.75 -0.75
N SER A 25 -4.00 6.72 -0.89
CA SER A 25 -5.37 6.58 -0.37
C SER A 25 -6.18 5.48 -1.09
N GLU A 26 -5.97 5.26 -2.39
CA GLU A 26 -6.51 4.10 -3.11
C GLU A 26 -5.92 2.79 -2.63
N LYS A 27 -4.61 2.75 -2.32
CA LYS A 27 -3.97 1.55 -1.77
C LYS A 27 -4.52 1.19 -0.40
N LEU A 28 -4.74 2.19 0.48
CA LEU A 28 -5.41 2.00 1.76
C LEU A 28 -6.83 1.47 1.56
N ARG A 29 -7.62 2.07 0.66
CA ARG A 29 -8.98 1.61 0.31
C ARG A 29 -8.97 0.16 -0.16
N ALA A 30 -8.13 -0.18 -1.13
CA ALA A 30 -8.04 -1.54 -1.65
C ALA A 30 -7.68 -2.54 -0.54
N ALA A 31 -6.61 -2.30 0.21
CA ALA A 31 -6.19 -3.16 1.31
C ALA A 31 -7.31 -3.33 2.36
N ALA A 32 -8.04 -2.26 2.66
CA ALA A 32 -9.09 -2.24 3.67
C ALA A 32 -10.39 -2.94 3.28
N ILE A 33 -10.90 -2.74 2.06
CA ILE A 33 -12.30 -3.12 1.73
C ILE A 33 -12.51 -3.94 0.46
N ARG A 34 -11.48 -4.18 -0.36
CA ARG A 34 -11.62 -5.07 -1.54
C ARG A 34 -12.12 -6.47 -1.13
N LYS A 35 -12.95 -7.10 -1.97
CA LYS A 35 -13.59 -8.40 -1.67
C LYS A 35 -12.59 -9.52 -1.35
N THR A 36 -11.58 -9.69 -2.22
CA THR A 36 -10.52 -10.68 -2.01
C THR A 36 -9.27 -9.94 -1.62
N ILE A 37 -8.81 -10.02 -0.38
CA ILE A 37 -7.54 -9.41 0.08
C ILE A 37 -6.33 -9.86 -0.78
N ALA A 38 -5.33 -8.99 -1.03
CA ALA A 38 -4.06 -9.40 -1.65
C ALA A 38 -2.86 -8.90 -0.88
N PRO A 39 -1.79 -9.70 -0.90
CA PRO A 39 -0.52 -9.32 -0.29
C PRO A 39 0.13 -8.10 -0.93
N ARG A 40 -0.10 -7.83 -2.22
CA ARG A 40 0.52 -6.69 -2.93
C ARG A 40 0.16 -5.33 -2.36
N ASP A 41 -1.09 -5.14 -1.90
CA ASP A 41 -1.48 -3.85 -1.33
C ASP A 41 -0.77 -3.60 0.01
N PHE A 42 -0.53 -4.65 0.80
CA PHE A 42 0.25 -4.56 2.04
C PHE A 42 1.74 -4.37 1.76
N TYR A 43 2.27 -5.01 0.72
CA TYR A 43 3.64 -4.76 0.27
C TYR A 43 3.85 -3.31 -0.16
N ASP A 44 2.95 -2.76 -0.99
CA ASP A 44 3.09 -1.38 -1.46
C ASP A 44 3.02 -0.38 -0.30
N LEU A 45 2.10 -0.59 0.64
CA LEU A 45 1.99 0.24 1.85
C LEU A 45 3.23 0.10 2.75
N ASP A 46 3.73 -1.12 2.93
CA ASP A 46 4.98 -1.34 3.67
C ASP A 46 6.17 -0.64 3.00
N PHE A 47 6.26 -0.76 1.68
CA PHE A 47 7.33 -0.20 0.88
C PHE A 47 7.37 1.33 1.02
N ILE A 48 6.24 2.03 0.86
CA ILE A 48 6.23 3.49 1.03
C ILE A 48 6.57 3.91 2.47
N LEU A 49 6.15 3.14 3.48
CA LEU A 49 6.47 3.41 4.88
C LEU A 49 7.95 3.21 5.17
N ARG A 50 8.61 2.23 4.54
CA ARG A 50 10.06 2.05 4.61
C ARG A 50 10.84 3.14 3.88
N ASN A 51 10.21 3.87 2.97
CA ASN A 51 10.78 4.97 2.21
C ASN A 51 10.26 6.33 2.72
N ASP A 52 10.02 6.44 4.03
CA ASP A 52 9.71 7.68 4.75
C ASP A 52 8.43 8.42 4.30
N PHE A 53 7.47 7.73 3.68
CA PHE A 53 6.17 8.33 3.40
C PHE A 53 5.36 8.55 4.69
N ASP A 54 4.91 9.78 4.93
CA ASP A 54 4.09 10.12 6.09
C ASP A 54 2.61 9.78 5.88
N LEU A 55 2.18 8.63 6.42
CA LEU A 55 0.79 8.20 6.40
C LEU A 55 -0.13 9.10 7.27
N LYS A 56 0.44 9.93 8.15
CA LYS A 56 -0.33 10.89 8.97
C LYS A 56 -0.71 12.15 8.19
N ASN A 57 -0.32 12.22 6.92
CA ASN A 57 -0.74 13.31 6.05
C ASN A 57 -2.28 13.41 6.01
N ARG A 58 -2.79 14.54 6.48
CA ARG A 58 -4.23 14.80 6.59
C ARG A 58 -4.96 14.67 5.26
N GLU A 59 -4.31 14.99 4.15
CA GLU A 59 -4.89 14.85 2.82
C GLU A 59 -5.11 13.37 2.48
N VAL A 60 -4.13 12.51 2.74
CA VAL A 60 -4.24 11.05 2.52
C VAL A 60 -5.40 10.47 3.32
N ILE A 61 -5.50 10.83 4.61
CA ILE A 61 -6.56 10.34 5.49
C ILE A 61 -7.94 10.87 5.06
N ALA A 62 -8.03 12.13 4.64
CA ALA A 62 -9.28 12.69 4.11
C ALA A 62 -9.73 11.99 2.82
N LEU A 63 -8.79 11.74 1.90
CA LEU A 63 -9.06 11.01 0.66
C LEU A 63 -9.45 9.56 0.93
N PHE A 64 -8.76 8.87 1.85
CA PHE A 64 -9.10 7.51 2.26
C PHE A 64 -10.52 7.44 2.85
N LYS A 65 -10.89 8.35 3.75
CA LYS A 65 -12.27 8.42 4.29
C LYS A 65 -13.31 8.69 3.21
N LYS A 66 -13.01 9.58 2.27
CA LYS A 66 -13.91 9.86 1.13
C LYS A 66 -14.12 8.62 0.27
N LYS A 67 -13.05 7.90 -0.04
CA LYS A 67 -13.05 6.65 -0.79
C LYS A 67 -13.85 5.53 -0.13
N LEU A 68 -13.70 5.37 1.19
CA LEU A 68 -14.53 4.44 1.97
C LEU A 68 -16.02 4.78 1.84
N LYS A 69 -16.36 6.08 1.93
CA LYS A 69 -17.75 6.54 1.78
C LYS A 69 -18.30 6.28 0.37
N GLU A 70 -17.51 6.50 -0.66
CA GLU A 70 -17.89 6.24 -2.06
C GLU A 70 -18.24 4.76 -2.30
N ASP A 71 -17.53 3.85 -1.64
CA ASP A 71 -17.77 2.40 -1.70
C ASP A 71 -18.83 1.91 -0.68
N GLY A 72 -19.46 2.81 0.08
CA GLY A 72 -20.44 2.46 1.11
C GLY A 72 -19.86 1.72 2.31
N ALA A 73 -18.55 1.81 2.52
CA ALA A 73 -17.86 1.20 3.65
C ALA A 73 -17.96 2.06 4.92
N ASP A 74 -17.55 1.46 6.04
CA ASP A 74 -17.45 2.16 7.32
C ASP A 74 -16.46 3.33 7.23
N THR A 75 -16.85 4.49 7.76
CA THR A 75 -16.00 5.70 7.75
C THR A 75 -15.42 6.01 9.12
N ASP A 76 -15.68 5.15 10.12
CA ASP A 76 -14.96 5.15 11.38
C ASP A 76 -13.55 4.60 11.17
N LEU A 77 -12.59 5.51 11.15
CA LEU A 77 -11.18 5.19 10.91
C LEU A 77 -10.59 4.33 12.04
N GLY A 78 -11.19 4.31 13.24
CA GLY A 78 -10.75 3.46 14.35
C GLY A 78 -10.76 1.97 14.00
N LYS A 79 -11.72 1.53 13.17
CA LYS A 79 -11.80 0.15 12.65
C LYS A 79 -10.56 -0.27 11.87
N TYR A 80 -9.91 0.68 11.20
CA TYR A 80 -8.80 0.41 10.28
C TYR A 80 -7.42 0.46 10.96
N ARG A 81 -7.36 0.69 12.27
CA ARG A 81 -6.10 0.68 13.05
C ARG A 81 -5.47 -0.70 13.17
N ASN A 82 -6.28 -1.77 13.17
CA ASN A 82 -5.79 -3.15 13.23
C ASN A 82 -6.01 -3.85 11.89
N ASN A 83 -4.92 -4.23 11.22
CA ASN A 83 -4.89 -4.94 9.94
C ASN A 83 -5.79 -4.30 8.88
N LEU A 84 -5.95 -2.97 8.91
CA LEU A 84 -6.86 -2.22 8.04
C LEU A 84 -8.31 -2.77 8.07
N GLY A 85 -8.77 -3.23 9.23
CA GLY A 85 -10.13 -3.74 9.44
C GLY A 85 -10.36 -5.16 8.92
N ARG A 86 -9.29 -5.86 8.53
CA ARG A 86 -9.36 -7.26 8.09
C ARG A 86 -9.33 -8.22 9.27
N SER A 87 -10.15 -9.26 9.16
CA SER A 87 -10.19 -10.37 10.10
C SER A 87 -8.92 -11.22 10.04
N ASP A 88 -8.63 -11.92 11.13
CA ASP A 88 -7.50 -12.86 11.17
C ASP A 88 -7.65 -14.00 10.15
N GLU A 89 -8.89 -14.42 9.85
CA GLU A 89 -9.17 -15.41 8.81
C GLU A 89 -8.77 -14.89 7.42
N GLU A 90 -9.11 -13.64 7.09
CA GLU A 90 -8.68 -13.02 5.82
C GLU A 90 -7.16 -12.89 5.74
N ILE A 91 -6.50 -12.50 6.83
CA ILE A 91 -5.03 -12.40 6.89
C ILE A 91 -4.39 -13.78 6.72
N ASN A 92 -4.93 -14.82 7.36
CA ASN A 92 -4.44 -16.18 7.20
C ASN A 92 -4.67 -16.71 5.78
N ASN A 93 -5.82 -16.44 5.18
CA ASN A 93 -6.08 -16.79 3.78
C ASN A 93 -5.08 -16.11 2.83
N MET A 94 -4.79 -14.83 3.07
CA MET A 94 -3.78 -14.08 2.31
C MET A 94 -2.38 -14.70 2.45
N ARG A 95 -1.99 -15.09 3.66
CA ARG A 95 -0.69 -15.76 3.93
C ARG A 95 -0.51 -17.01 3.09
N LEU A 96 -1.55 -17.83 2.95
CA LEU A 96 -1.49 -19.06 2.16
C LEU A 96 -1.25 -18.81 0.66
N ARG A 97 -1.57 -17.60 0.16
CA ARG A 97 -1.43 -17.23 -1.25
C ARG A 97 -0.21 -16.33 -1.52
N ILE A 98 0.57 -15.99 -0.49
CA ILE A 98 1.58 -14.94 -0.58
C ILE A 98 2.71 -15.26 -1.56
N ASP A 99 3.14 -16.52 -1.60
CA ASP A 99 4.25 -16.94 -2.45
C ASP A 99 3.91 -16.73 -3.93
N ALA A 100 2.76 -17.26 -4.35
CA ALA A 100 2.28 -17.18 -5.72
C ALA A 100 1.84 -15.76 -6.13
N GLU A 101 1.26 -14.98 -5.22
CA GLU A 101 0.70 -13.68 -5.57
C GLU A 101 1.70 -12.52 -5.44
N LEU A 102 2.75 -12.66 -4.62
CA LEU A 102 3.70 -11.58 -4.34
C LEU A 102 5.16 -12.03 -4.45
N ILE A 103 5.59 -13.06 -3.71
CA ILE A 103 7.03 -13.35 -3.57
C ILE A 103 7.67 -13.64 -4.93
N ASP A 104 6.97 -14.36 -5.81
CA ASP A 104 7.48 -14.69 -7.14
C ASP A 104 7.69 -13.49 -8.08
N VAL A 105 7.04 -12.35 -7.81
CA VAL A 105 7.18 -11.13 -8.63
C VAL A 105 8.11 -10.08 -8.01
N LEU A 106 8.55 -10.28 -6.76
CA LEU A 106 9.50 -9.38 -6.10
C LEU A 106 10.91 -9.55 -6.66
N THR A 107 11.67 -8.45 -6.63
CA THR A 107 13.10 -8.46 -6.92
C THR A 107 13.83 -9.32 -5.87
N PRO A 108 15.00 -9.88 -6.19
CA PRO A 108 15.76 -10.72 -5.25
C PRO A 108 16.06 -10.05 -3.92
N ASP A 109 16.21 -8.72 -3.90
CA ASP A 109 16.49 -7.96 -2.68
C ASP A 109 15.21 -7.73 -1.87
N GLU A 110 14.10 -7.37 -2.52
CA GLU A 110 12.81 -7.20 -1.82
C GLU A 110 12.28 -8.53 -1.24
N ARG A 111 12.56 -9.68 -1.88
CA ARG A 111 12.24 -11.00 -1.31
C ARG A 111 12.92 -11.28 0.03
N LYS A 112 14.10 -10.69 0.27
CA LYS A 112 14.83 -10.86 1.54
C LYS A 112 14.36 -9.89 2.61
N ILE A 113 13.80 -8.76 2.20
CA ILE A 113 13.40 -7.66 3.09
C ILE A 113 11.95 -7.81 3.52
N PHE A 114 11.07 -8.20 2.60
CA PHE A 114 9.64 -8.21 2.85
C PHE A 114 9.22 -9.39 3.73
N ASP A 115 8.55 -9.07 4.83
CA ASP A 115 7.86 -10.00 5.71
C ASP A 115 6.47 -9.44 6.02
N LEU A 116 5.44 -10.24 5.77
CA LEU A 116 4.05 -9.80 5.93
C LEU A 116 3.70 -9.43 7.38
N ASN A 117 4.26 -10.13 8.37
CA ASN A 117 3.96 -9.84 9.78
C ASN A 117 4.60 -8.52 10.20
N ILE A 118 5.82 -8.24 9.73
CA ILE A 118 6.50 -6.97 9.93
C ILE A 118 5.72 -5.84 9.22
N ALA A 119 5.28 -6.08 7.99
CA ALA A 119 4.47 -5.13 7.22
C ALA A 119 3.17 -4.77 7.96
N LEU A 120 2.40 -5.76 8.40
CA LEU A 120 1.17 -5.54 9.16
C LEU A 120 1.42 -4.74 10.45
N LYS A 121 2.48 -5.07 11.21
CA LYS A 121 2.83 -4.30 12.42
C LYS A 121 3.18 -2.85 12.11
N ARG A 122 3.96 -2.61 11.05
CA ARG A 122 4.35 -1.26 10.62
C ARG A 122 3.13 -0.44 10.18
N ILE A 123 2.23 -1.06 9.41
CA ILE A 123 0.98 -0.43 8.96
C ILE A 123 0.07 -0.12 10.16
N ASN A 124 -0.11 -1.05 11.09
CA ASN A 124 -0.95 -0.83 12.29
C ASN A 124 -0.43 0.36 13.11
N ASN A 125 0.88 0.43 13.33
CA ASN A 125 1.52 1.56 14.02
C ASN A 125 1.33 2.88 13.25
N ALA A 126 1.50 2.87 11.92
CA ALA A 126 1.27 4.06 11.11
C ALA A 126 -0.18 4.55 11.19
N MET A 127 -1.15 3.63 11.15
CA MET A 127 -2.59 3.94 11.24
C MET A 127 -3.02 4.41 12.62
N GLU A 128 -2.48 3.83 13.70
CA GLU A 128 -2.72 4.26 15.08
C GLU A 128 -2.29 5.72 15.30
N ASN A 129 -1.21 6.15 14.66
CA ASN A 129 -0.74 7.53 14.74
C ASN A 129 -1.43 8.51 13.78
N ALA A 130 -2.16 8.00 12.78
CA ALA A 130 -2.79 8.80 11.73
C ALA A 130 -4.29 9.07 11.98
N THR A 131 -4.91 8.35 12.92
CA THR A 131 -6.36 8.34 13.17
C THR A 131 -6.66 8.46 14.64
#